data_AF-A0A522WA70-F1
#
_entry.id   AF-A0A522WA70-F1
#
_cell.length_a   1.000
_cell.length_b   1.000
_cell.length_c   1.000
_cell.angle_alpha   90.00
_cell.angle_beta   90.00
_cell.angle_gamma   90.00
#
_symmetry.space_group_name_H-M   'P 1'
#
loop_
_entity.id
_entity.type
_entity.pdbx_description
1 polymer ?
#
loop_
_entity_poly.entity_id
_entity_poly.type
_entity_poly.pdbx_seq_one_letter_code
_entity_poly.pdbx_strand_id
1 'polypeptide(L)' 'MTHLSKITVYPAKGLKGGVFVPGDKSISHRAVMLGSIAEGTTFVENFLEGEDTLATFNAFR' A
#
# COMPACT_ATOMS: atom_id res chain seq x y z
N MET A 1 -14.26 -7.65 -13.25
CA MET A 1 -13.74 -7.05 -14.50
C MET A 1 -12.33 -7.57 -14.73
N THR A 2 -12.17 -8.24 -15.86
CA THR A 2 -11.02 -9.05 -16.26
C THR A 2 -9.83 -8.19 -16.67
N HIS A 3 -8.70 -8.29 -15.96
CA HIS A 3 -7.40 -7.92 -16.50
C HIS A 3 -6.31 -8.90 -16.05
N LEU A 4 -6.32 -10.11 -16.63
CA LEU A 4 -5.10 -10.90 -16.73
C LEU A 4 -4.28 -10.33 -17.89
N SER A 5 -3.64 -9.18 -17.65
CA SER A 5 -2.59 -8.69 -18.54
C SER A 5 -1.43 -9.67 -18.46
N LYS A 6 -1.29 -10.53 -19.47
CA LYS A 6 -0.16 -11.46 -19.57
C LYS A 6 1.12 -10.65 -19.70
N ILE A 7 1.92 -10.59 -18.64
CA ILE A 7 3.25 -9.98 -18.68
C ILE A 7 4.24 -11.08 -19.07
N THR A 8 5.00 -10.86 -20.14
CA THR A 8 6.13 -11.72 -20.52
C THR A 8 7.41 -11.03 -20.10
N VAL A 9 8.21 -11.70 -19.26
CA VAL A 9 9.49 -11.19 -18.76
C VAL A 9 10.61 -11.99 -19.40
N TYR A 10 11.66 -11.32 -19.89
CA TYR A 10 12.84 -11.94 -20.47
C TYR A 10 14.03 -11.83 -19.51
N PRO A 11 14.98 -12.79 -19.53
CA PRO A 11 16.19 -12.70 -18.73
C PRO A 11 16.98 -11.42 -19.01
N ALA A 12 17.40 -10.72 -17.95
CA ALA A 12 18.27 -9.55 -18.03
C ALA A 12 19.63 -9.87 -17.39
N LYS A 13 20.71 -9.26 -17.91
CA LYS A 13 22.07 -9.44 -17.36
C LYS A 13 22.24 -8.82 -15.95
N GLY A 14 21.40 -7.86 -15.58
CA GLY A 14 21.40 -7.21 -14.28
C GLY A 14 20.50 -5.96 -14.26
N LEU A 15 20.13 -5.50 -13.06
CA LEU A 15 19.36 -4.28 -12.84
C LEU A 15 20.28 -3.20 -12.24
N LYS A 16 20.18 -1.96 -12.73
CA LYS A 16 20.89 -0.79 -12.17
C LYS A 16 19.92 0.39 -12.05
N GLY A 17 19.92 1.06 -10.90
CA GLY A 17 19.05 2.21 -10.63
C GLY A 17 18.71 2.31 -9.15
N GLY A 18 17.88 3.29 -8.82
CA GLY A 18 17.23 3.43 -7.51
C GLY A 18 15.71 3.40 -7.69
N VAL A 19 15.00 2.95 -6.66
CA VAL A 19 13.55 2.98 -6.61
C VAL A 19 13.12 3.58 -5.28
N PHE A 20 11.97 4.24 -5.26
CA PHE A 20 11.30 4.59 -4.02
C PHE A 20 10.42 3.42 -3.61
N VAL A 21 10.58 2.96 -2.38
CA VAL A 21 9.74 1.90 -1.81
C VAL A 21 8.42 2.56 -1.38
N PRO A 22 7.26 2.07 -1.86
CA PRO A 22 5.97 2.59 -1.42
C PRO A 22 5.74 2.28 0.07
N GLY A 23 4.64 2.79 0.62
CA GLY A 23 4.20 2.41 1.96
C GLY A 23 4.12 0.90 2.17
N ASP A 24 4.35 0.45 3.41
CA ASP A 24 4.17 -0.96 3.75
C ASP A 24 2.69 -1.29 3.99
N LYS A 25 2.23 -2.43 3.45
CA LYS A 25 0.82 -2.86 3.57
C LYS A 25 0.42 -3.08 5.03
N SER A 26 1.25 -3.78 5.81
CA SER A 26 0.95 -4.09 7.21
C SER A 26 0.98 -2.86 8.12
N ILE A 27 1.87 -1.89 7.83
CA ILE A 27 1.93 -0.61 8.55
C ILE A 27 0.71 0.23 8.20
N SER A 28 0.31 0.26 6.93
CA SER A 28 -0.87 1.00 6.47
C SER A 28 -2.16 0.46 7.12
N HIS A 29 -2.36 -0.86 7.18
CA HIS A 29 -3.49 -1.43 7.93
C HIS A 29 -3.48 -1.00 9.41
N ARG A 30 -2.33 -1.12 10.07
CA ARG A 30 -2.17 -0.77 11.48
C ARG A 30 -2.38 0.72 11.73
N ALA A 31 -1.93 1.59 10.83
CA ALA A 31 -2.12 3.03 10.94
C ALA A 31 -3.61 3.40 10.97
N VAL A 32 -4.44 2.77 10.13
CA VAL A 32 -5.90 2.93 10.17
C VAL A 32 -6.49 2.40 11.49
N MET A 33 -6.16 1.16 11.86
CA MET A 33 -6.72 0.53 13.06
C MET A 33 -6.37 1.32 14.33
N LEU A 34 -5.11 1.74 14.48
CA LEU A 34 -4.67 2.53 15.63
C LEU A 34 -5.25 3.96 15.59
N GLY A 35 -5.30 4.59 14.40
CA GLY A 35 -5.91 5.90 14.23
C GLY A 35 -7.40 5.93 14.57
N SER A 36 -8.13 4.83 14.32
CA SER A 36 -9.57 4.73 14.61
C SER A 36 -9.92 4.69 16.10
N ILE A 37 -8.95 4.39 16.96
CA ILE A 37 -9.12 4.35 18.43
C ILE A 37 -8.38 5.49 19.14
N ALA A 38 -7.67 6.34 18.39
CA ALA A 38 -6.95 7.48 18.93
C ALA A 38 -7.89 8.67 19.16
N GLU A 39 -7.60 9.47 20.19
CA GLU A 39 -8.27 10.76 20.38
C GLU A 39 -7.61 11.83 19.48
N GLY A 40 -8.43 12.69 18.88
CA GLY A 40 -7.95 13.79 18.02
C GLY A 40 -7.69 13.37 16.57
N THR A 41 -6.72 14.02 15.92
CA THR A 41 -6.39 13.79 14.51
C THR A 41 -5.11 12.98 14.37
N THR A 42 -5.18 11.86 13.65
CA THR A 42 -4.01 11.04 13.29
C THR A 42 -3.51 11.42 11.90
N PHE A 43 -2.24 11.82 11.79
CA PHE A 43 -1.58 12.08 10.51
C PHE A 43 -0.69 10.89 10.16
N VAL A 44 -0.82 10.37 8.93
CA VAL A 44 -0.06 9.22 8.43
C VAL A 44 0.59 9.61 7.10
N GLU A 45 1.91 9.46 7.01
CA GLU A 45 2.69 9.72 5.79
C GLU A 45 3.10 8.42 5.11
N ASN A 46 3.32 8.46 3.80
CA ASN A 46 3.65 7.29 2.96
C ASN A 46 2.67 6.11 3.17
N PHE A 47 1.38 6.42 3.28
CA PHE A 47 0.33 5.41 3.34
C PHE A 47 0.28 4.64 2.01
N LEU A 48 0.22 3.31 2.07
CA LEU A 48 0.03 2.50 0.86
C LEU A 48 -1.42 2.59 0.42
N GLU A 49 -1.70 3.21 -0.73
CA GLU A 49 -3.03 3.25 -1.35
C GLU A 49 -3.35 1.99 -2.16
N GLY A 50 -3.09 0.81 -1.56
CA GLY A 50 -3.49 -0.47 -2.14
C GLY A 50 -4.96 -0.77 -1.91
N GLU A 51 -5.54 -1.66 -2.71
CA GLU A 51 -6.95 -2.05 -2.59
C GLU A 51 -7.29 -2.55 -1.18
N ASP A 52 -6.43 -3.37 -0.57
CA ASP A 52 -6.65 -3.94 0.76
C ASP A 52 -6.60 -2.89 1.89
N THR A 53 -5.67 -1.95 1.80
CA THR A 53 -5.49 -0.90 2.81
C THR A 53 -6.56 0.18 2.68
N LEU A 54 -6.99 0.49 1.45
CA LEU A 54 -8.16 1.32 1.17
C LEU A 54 -9.46 0.64 1.62
N ALA A 55 -9.60 -0.68 1.45
CA ALA A 55 -10.74 -1.41 2.00
C ALA A 55 -10.79 -1.35 3.52
N THR A 56 -9.62 -1.41 4.19
CA THR A 56 -9.51 -1.22 5.64
C THR A 56 -9.91 0.19 6.06
N PHE A 57 -9.38 1.23 5.41
CA PHE A 57 -9.83 2.60 5.63
C PHE A 57 -11.34 2.75 5.43
N ASN A 58 -11.85 2.17 4.33
CA ASN A 58 -13.23 1.81 4.04
C ASN A 58 -14.09 1.42 5.26
N ALA A 59 -13.61 0.41 5.98
CA ALA A 59 -14.34 -0.24 7.04
C ALA A 59 -14.40 0.54 8.35
N PHE A 60 -13.46 1.46 8.58
CA PHE A 60 -13.37 2.28 9.80
C PHE A 60 -13.89 3.71 9.62
N ARG A 61 -14.39 4.05 8.42
CA ARG A 61 -14.97 5.36 8.09
C ARG A 61 -16.42 5.49 8.55
#